data_AF-A0A928MNV6-F1
#
_entry.id   AF-A0A928MNV6-F1
#
_cell.length_a   1.000
_cell.length_b   1.000
_cell.length_c   1.000
_cell.angle_alpha   90.00
_cell.angle_beta   90.00
_cell.angle_gamma   90.00
#
_symmetry.space_group_name_H-M   'P 1'
#
loop_
_entity.id
_entity.type
_entity.pdbx_description
1 polymer ?
#
loop_
_entity_poly.entity_id
_entity_poly.type
_entity_poly.pdbx_seq_one_letter_code
_entity_poly.pdbx_strand_id
1 'polypeptide(L)' 'MLHFGKRLKELRKSAKLTQADLAERLMVSVQTISKWETGFSQT' A
#
# COMPACT_ATOMS: atom_id res chain seq x y z
N MET A 1 -8.98 -16.09 1.49
CA MET A 1 -8.89 -14.96 2.44
C MET A 1 -8.16 -13.81 1.75
N LEU A 2 -8.84 -12.67 1.56
CA LEU A 2 -8.29 -11.48 0.89
C LEU A 2 -7.07 -10.98 1.69
N HIS A 3 -5.87 -11.07 1.11
CA HIS A 3 -4.68 -10.53 1.73
C HIS A 3 -4.77 -9.00 1.68
N PHE A 4 -4.85 -8.33 2.84
CA PHE A 4 -5.01 -6.87 2.98
C PHE A 4 -4.13 -6.08 1.98
N GLY A 5 -2.84 -6.46 1.86
CA GLY A 5 -1.89 -5.83 0.95
C GLY A 5 -2.28 -5.89 -0.53
N LYS A 6 -2.85 -7.02 -0.98
CA LYS A 6 -3.32 -7.17 -2.36
C LYS A 6 -4.50 -6.22 -2.63
N ARG A 7 -5.47 -6.16 -1.71
CA ARG A 7 -6.63 -5.27 -1.85
C ARG A 7 -6.26 -3.79 -1.76
N LEU A 8 -5.30 -3.44 -0.90
CA LEU A 8 -4.76 -2.08 -0.83
C LEU A 8 -4.12 -1.66 -2.17
N LYS A 9 -3.30 -2.55 -2.76
CA LYS A 9 -2.65 -2.32 -4.05
C LYS A 9 -3.65 -2.17 -5.19
N GLU A 10 -4.72 -2.97 -5.20
CA GLU A 10 -5.81 -2.86 -6.18
C GLU A 10 -6.52 -1.51 -6.08
N LEU A 11 -6.94 -1.11 -4.87
CA LEU A 11 -7.64 0.16 -4.64
C LEU A 11 -6.77 1.38 -5.00
N ARG A 12 -5.47 1.33 -4.65
CA ARG A 12 -4.53 2.39 -5.02
C ARG A 12 -4.44 2.54 -6.55
N LYS A 13 -4.31 1.42 -7.25
CA LYS A 13 -4.23 1.41 -8.73
C LYS A 13 -5.54 1.85 -9.37
N SER A 14 -6.70 1.45 -8.85
CA SER A 14 -8.00 1.92 -9.37
C SER A 14 -8.19 3.42 -9.17
N ALA A 15 -7.60 3.97 -8.10
CA ALA A 15 -7.53 5.42 -7.86
C ALA A 15 -6.44 6.14 -8.69
N LYS A 16 -5.70 5.43 -9.56
CA LYS A 16 -4.59 5.95 -10.37
C LYS A 16 -3.47 6.61 -9.54
N LEU A 17 -3.25 6.13 -8.31
CA LEU A 17 -2.22 6.64 -7.41
C LEU A 17 -0.94 5.80 -7.51
N THR A 18 0.21 6.46 -7.43
CA THR A 18 1.49 5.80 -7.14
C THR A 18 1.58 5.46 -5.64
N GLN A 19 2.56 4.64 -5.25
CA GLN A 19 2.81 4.38 -3.81
C GLN A 19 3.23 5.68 -3.09
N ALA A 20 3.88 6.62 -3.78
CA ALA A 20 4.24 7.93 -3.24
C ALA A 20 3.00 8.80 -2.98
N ASP A 21 2.07 8.87 -3.94
CA ASP A 21 0.84 9.66 -3.78
C ASP A 21 -0.02 9.14 -2.61
N LEU A 22 -0.09 7.81 -2.44
CA LEU A 22 -0.80 7.21 -1.32
C LEU A 22 -0.08 7.47 0.01
N ALA A 23 1.26 7.41 0.02
CA ALA A 23 2.08 7.66 1.18
C ALA A 23 1.92 9.11 1.68
N GLU A 24 1.93 10.07 0.76
CA GLU A 24 1.70 11.50 1.05
C GLU A 24 0.32 11.72 1.68
N ARG A 25 -0.74 11.16 1.07
CA ARG A 25 -2.13 11.28 1.57
C ARG A 25 -2.34 10.68 2.95
N LEU A 26 -1.62 9.61 3.27
CA LEU A 26 -1.72 8.92 4.55
C LEU A 26 -0.66 9.39 5.57
N MET A 27 0.19 10.36 5.20
CA MET A 27 1.28 10.87 6.03
C MET A 27 2.22 9.76 6.53
N VAL A 28 2.49 8.78 5.67
CA VAL A 28 3.43 7.67 5.95
C VAL A 28 4.55 7.65 4.92
N SER A 29 5.59 6.85 5.16
CA SER A 29 6.65 6.64 4.17
C SER A 29 6.18 5.75 3.01
N VAL A 30 6.76 5.93 1.82
CA VAL A 30 6.55 5.03 0.67
C VAL A 30 6.94 3.58 1.02
N GLN A 31 7.95 3.39 1.88
CA GLN A 31 8.37 2.09 2.38
C GLN A 31 7.27 1.41 3.21
N THR A 32 6.50 2.18 3.99
CA THR A 32 5.35 1.69 4.74
C THR A 32 4.28 1.13 3.80
N ILE A 33 3.94 1.87 2.74
CA ILE A 33 3.00 1.41 1.71
C ILE A 33 3.52 0.14 1.02
N SER A 34 4.81 0.10 0.67
CA SER A 34 5.43 -1.07 0.04
C SER A 34 5.35 -2.31 0.93
N LYS A 35 5.63 -2.18 2.24
CA LYS A 35 5.51 -3.27 3.22
C LYS A 35 4.08 -3.79 3.32
N TRP A 36 3.10 -2.88 3.41
CA TRP A 36 1.69 -3.26 3.45
C TRP A 36 1.26 -4.01 2.19
N GLU A 37 1.66 -3.54 1.00
CA GLU A 37 1.28 -4.17 -0.27
C GLU A 37 1.96 -5.51 -0.55
N THR A 38 3.16 -5.72 -0.01
CA THR A 38 3.98 -6.93 -0.24
C THR A 38 3.85 -7.98 0.86
N GLY A 39 3.25 -7.63 2.01
CA GLY A 39 3.04 -8.55 3.12
C GLY A 39 4.28 -8.77 4.00
N PHE A 40 5.31 -7.92 3.90
CA PHE A 40 6.45 -7.90 4.83
C PHE A 40 6.05 -7.22 6.15
N SER A 41 5.20 -7.89 6.91
CA SER A 41 5.13 -7.78 8.37
C SER A 41 5.29 -9.21 8.90
N GLN A 42 6.49 -9.76 8.73
CA GLN A 42 6.93 -10.92 9.48
C GLN A 42 7.86 -10.37 10.57
N THR A 43 7.32 -10.17 11.77
CA THR A 43 8.09 -10.37 13.00
C THR A 43 8.24 -11.87 13.22
#